data_AF-A0A3P7J6Q9-F1
#
_entry.id   AF-A0A3P7J6Q9-F1
#
_cell.length_a   1.000
_cell.length_b   1.000
_cell.length_c   1.000
_cell.angle_alpha   90.00
_cell.angle_beta   90.00
_cell.angle_gamma   90.00
#
_symmetry.space_group_name_H-M   'P 1'
#
loop_
_entity.id
_entity.type
_entity.pdbx_description
1 polymer ?
#
loop_
_entity_poly.entity_id
_entity_poly.type
_entity_poly.pdbx_seq_one_letter_code
_entity_poly.pdbx_strand_id
1 'polypeptide(L)'
;AESNSHVSVCQGFDPSKSGAALWSSLWDTGDLPQKDDECIPGSTELGVGVCQRFAVPANTSRTAEFALAWDMPNVLFGASRRWYKRRYTRFVRGASCLCARALGRRAQWEKALDEWQMPILHNPQLPEWYKSAIFNELYFMTDGGSLWFEYDDDWAKNETQLSDYTKNLMKQYGRFGYLESWEYRMVNTYDVHFYASFAIAQLWPHIELTVQSEFSKYF
;
A
#
# COMPACT_ATOMS: atom_id res chain seq x y z
N ALA A 1 -16.40 -19.53 -28.69
CA ALA A 1 -16.47 -20.39 -27.49
C ALA A 1 -16.69 -19.47 -26.31
N GLU A 2 -17.88 -19.48 -25.72
CA GLU A 2 -18.21 -18.62 -24.58
C GLU A 2 -17.18 -18.84 -23.46
N SER A 3 -16.65 -17.74 -22.93
CA SER A 3 -15.75 -17.79 -21.79
C SER A 3 -16.53 -18.35 -20.61
N ASN A 4 -16.36 -19.65 -20.30
CA ASN A 4 -16.84 -20.28 -19.06
C ASN A 4 -16.09 -19.72 -17.84
N SER A 5 -16.25 -18.42 -17.62
CA SER A 5 -15.69 -17.63 -16.54
C SER A 5 -16.89 -17.04 -15.81
N HIS A 6 -17.06 -17.40 -14.54
CA HIS A 6 -18.17 -16.96 -13.71
C HIS A 6 -17.62 -16.24 -12.49
N VAL A 7 -18.19 -15.06 -12.20
CA VAL A 7 -17.85 -14.27 -11.01
C VAL A 7 -19.03 -14.34 -10.05
N SER A 8 -18.76 -14.74 -8.81
CA SER A 8 -19.72 -14.68 -7.71
C SER A 8 -19.20 -13.74 -6.62
N VAL A 9 -20.10 -12.97 -6.02
CA VAL A 9 -19.78 -11.97 -4.99
C VAL A 9 -20.69 -12.17 -3.80
N CYS A 10 -20.09 -12.35 -2.62
CA CYS A 10 -20.79 -12.28 -1.35
C CYS A 10 -20.71 -10.84 -0.84
N GLN A 11 -21.87 -10.16 -0.81
CA GLN A 11 -21.97 -8.77 -0.38
C GLN A 11 -21.87 -8.59 1.14
N GLY A 12 -22.05 -9.67 1.89
CA GLY A 12 -22.00 -9.64 3.34
C GLY A 12 -22.09 -11.05 3.93
N PHE A 13 -21.11 -11.38 4.76
CA PHE A 13 -21.17 -12.48 5.72
C PHE A 13 -20.66 -12.01 7.08
N ASP A 14 -21.08 -12.67 8.15
CA ASP A 14 -20.60 -12.34 9.50
C ASP A 14 -19.33 -13.16 9.80
N PRO A 15 -18.13 -12.56 9.80
CA PRO A 15 -16.88 -13.30 9.98
C PRO A 15 -16.69 -13.82 11.41
N SER A 16 -17.50 -13.36 12.36
CA SER A 16 -17.52 -13.84 13.75
C SER A 16 -18.38 -15.09 13.93
N LYS A 17 -19.08 -15.55 12.87
CA LYS A 17 -19.94 -16.74 12.90
C LYS A 17 -19.23 -17.95 12.28
N SER A 18 -20.02 -18.97 11.95
CA SER A 18 -19.50 -20.26 11.51
C SER A 18 -18.87 -20.20 10.12
N GLY A 19 -19.33 -19.26 9.27
CA GLY A 19 -19.00 -19.23 7.85
C GLY A 19 -19.55 -20.44 7.07
N ALA A 20 -20.42 -21.24 7.68
CA ALA A 20 -20.90 -22.50 7.11
C ALA A 20 -21.72 -22.28 5.84
N ALA A 21 -22.50 -21.21 5.76
CA ALA A 21 -23.24 -20.85 4.55
C ALA A 21 -22.31 -20.56 3.37
N LEU A 22 -21.26 -19.78 3.61
CA LEU A 22 -20.21 -19.47 2.62
C LEU A 22 -19.51 -20.75 2.14
N TRP A 23 -19.09 -21.58 3.10
CA TRP A 23 -18.38 -22.83 2.81
C TRP A 23 -19.24 -23.83 2.07
N SER A 24 -20.49 -24.02 2.48
CA SER A 24 -21.42 -24.97 1.85
C SER A 24 -21.74 -24.56 0.42
N SER A 25 -21.98 -23.27 0.16
CA SER A 25 -22.20 -22.75 -1.21
C SER A 25 -21.00 -23.01 -2.11
N LEU A 26 -19.79 -22.74 -1.62
CA LEU A 26 -18.55 -23.00 -2.35
C LEU A 26 -18.34 -24.50 -2.61
N TRP A 27 -18.66 -25.35 -1.64
CA TRP A 27 -18.57 -26.79 -1.77
C TRP A 27 -19.54 -27.35 -2.81
N ASP A 28 -20.80 -26.90 -2.78
CA ASP A 28 -21.87 -27.43 -3.63
C ASP A 28 -21.79 -26.93 -5.07
N THR A 29 -21.42 -25.65 -5.28
CA THR A 29 -21.52 -24.97 -6.58
C THR A 29 -20.19 -24.42 -7.11
N GLY A 30 -19.20 -24.26 -6.23
CA GLY A 30 -17.98 -23.51 -6.52
C GLY A 30 -18.17 -21.99 -6.52
N ASP A 31 -19.37 -21.49 -6.18
CA ASP A 31 -19.72 -20.08 -6.18
C ASP A 31 -20.07 -19.57 -4.78
N LEU A 32 -19.83 -18.28 -4.55
CA LEU A 32 -20.21 -17.60 -3.32
C LEU A 32 -21.72 -17.31 -3.28
N PRO A 33 -22.35 -17.40 -2.10
CA PRO A 33 -23.73 -16.96 -1.94
C PRO A 33 -23.79 -15.43 -2.02
N GLN A 34 -24.87 -14.88 -2.57
CA GLN A 34 -25.02 -13.42 -2.70
C GLN A 34 -24.99 -12.72 -1.33
N LYS A 35 -25.58 -13.35 -0.31
CA LYS A 35 -25.57 -12.91 1.08
C LYS A 35 -25.59 -14.13 2.00
N ASP A 36 -24.93 -14.02 3.14
CA ASP A 36 -25.09 -14.97 4.25
C ASP A 36 -26.32 -14.60 5.10
N ASP A 37 -27.19 -15.57 5.38
CA ASP A 37 -28.34 -15.40 6.27
C ASP A 37 -27.91 -15.10 7.71
N GLU A 38 -26.68 -15.47 8.10
CA GLU A 38 -26.09 -15.12 9.40
C GLU A 38 -25.71 -13.62 9.48
N CYS A 39 -25.62 -12.92 8.36
CA CYS A 39 -25.31 -11.49 8.28
C CYS A 39 -26.58 -10.63 8.40
N ILE A 40 -27.04 -10.45 9.63
CA ILE A 40 -28.24 -9.67 9.97
C ILE A 40 -27.94 -8.17 10.13
N PRO A 41 -28.93 -7.28 9.89
CA PRO A 41 -28.80 -5.86 10.20
C PRO A 41 -28.45 -5.67 11.69
N GLY A 42 -27.28 -5.10 11.97
CA GLY A 42 -26.77 -4.91 13.34
C GLY A 42 -25.56 -5.77 13.71
N SER A 43 -25.08 -6.64 12.82
CA SER A 43 -23.75 -7.28 12.99
C SER A 43 -22.65 -6.22 13.17
N THR A 44 -21.76 -6.47 14.12
CA THR A 44 -20.62 -5.58 14.43
C THR A 44 -19.47 -5.72 13.44
N GLU A 45 -19.40 -6.87 12.77
CA GLU A 45 -18.39 -7.20 11.78
C GLU A 45 -19.04 -7.52 10.43
N LEU A 46 -18.31 -7.25 9.35
CA LEU A 46 -18.77 -7.48 7.99
C LEU A 46 -17.62 -8.03 7.15
N GLY A 47 -17.80 -9.25 6.65
CA GLY A 47 -16.96 -9.86 5.63
C GLY A 47 -17.60 -9.70 4.25
N VAL A 48 -16.77 -9.61 3.22
CA VAL A 48 -17.18 -9.65 1.82
C VAL A 48 -16.34 -10.69 1.09
N GLY A 49 -16.89 -11.28 0.03
CA GLY A 49 -16.19 -12.30 -0.76
C GLY A 49 -16.28 -12.02 -2.25
N VAL A 50 -15.20 -12.29 -2.98
CA VAL A 50 -15.17 -12.29 -4.45
C VAL A 50 -14.58 -13.61 -4.90
N CYS A 51 -15.28 -14.31 -5.78
CA CYS A 51 -14.85 -15.58 -6.34
C CYS A 51 -14.90 -15.53 -7.86
N GLN A 52 -13.88 -16.10 -8.48
CA GLN A 52 -13.76 -16.25 -9.92
C GLN A 52 -13.58 -17.73 -10.24
N ARG A 53 -14.57 -18.31 -10.92
CA ARG A 53 -14.60 -19.71 -11.29
C ARG A 53 -14.44 -19.88 -12.80
N PHE A 54 -13.59 -20.81 -13.21
CA PHE A 54 -13.44 -21.20 -14.62
C PHE A 54 -12.92 -22.63 -14.74
N ALA A 55 -13.24 -23.29 -15.84
CA ALA A 55 -12.68 -24.61 -16.16
C ALA A 55 -11.28 -24.47 -16.77
N VAL A 56 -10.35 -25.33 -16.34
CA VAL A 56 -8.99 -25.43 -16.89
C VAL A 56 -8.85 -26.77 -17.61
N PRO A 57 -8.81 -26.79 -18.96
CA PRO A 57 -8.54 -28.01 -19.72
C PRO A 57 -7.19 -28.65 -19.36
N ALA A 58 -7.07 -29.96 -19.57
CA ALA A 58 -5.83 -30.69 -19.37
C ALA A 58 -4.68 -30.05 -20.18
N ASN A 59 -3.50 -29.94 -19.56
CA ASN A 59 -2.30 -29.33 -20.15
C ASN A 59 -2.47 -27.85 -20.57
N THR A 60 -3.39 -27.11 -19.93
CA THR A 60 -3.55 -25.66 -20.14
C THR A 60 -3.44 -24.89 -18.82
N SER A 61 -3.23 -23.58 -18.92
CA SER A 61 -3.27 -22.66 -17.78
C SER A 61 -4.28 -21.54 -18.02
N ARG A 62 -4.83 -21.01 -16.92
CA ARG A 62 -5.67 -19.81 -16.90
C ARG A 62 -5.32 -18.98 -15.67
N THR A 63 -5.50 -17.68 -15.79
CA THR A 63 -5.15 -16.71 -14.74
C THR A 63 -6.38 -15.90 -14.39
N ALA A 64 -6.57 -15.66 -13.09
CA ALA A 64 -7.49 -14.66 -12.57
C ALA A 64 -6.71 -13.62 -11.76
N GLU A 65 -7.16 -12.38 -11.85
CA GLU A 65 -6.48 -11.24 -11.24
C GLU A 65 -7.41 -10.58 -10.23
N PHE A 66 -6.87 -10.31 -9.04
CA PHE A 66 -7.58 -9.66 -7.95
C PHE A 66 -6.78 -8.44 -7.50
N ALA A 67 -7.48 -7.43 -7.02
CA ALA A 67 -6.87 -6.26 -6.39
C ALA A 67 -7.58 -5.96 -5.07
N LEU A 68 -6.77 -5.70 -4.04
CA LEU A 68 -7.23 -5.23 -2.74
C LEU A 68 -6.71 -3.81 -2.54
N ALA A 69 -7.60 -2.90 -2.15
CA ALA A 69 -7.23 -1.53 -1.83
C ALA A 69 -8.08 -1.01 -0.67
N TRP A 70 -7.48 -0.12 0.13
CA TRP A 70 -8.15 0.61 1.20
C TRP A 70 -8.04 2.11 0.94
N ASP A 71 -9.18 2.81 0.96
CA ASP A 71 -9.23 4.27 0.86
C ASP A 71 -9.44 4.87 2.25
N MET A 72 -8.34 5.08 2.95
CA MET A 72 -8.28 5.72 4.27
C MET A 72 -7.50 7.03 4.17
N PRO A 73 -8.12 8.10 3.60
CA PRO A 73 -7.39 9.27 3.12
C PRO A 73 -6.84 10.16 4.25
N ASN A 74 -7.42 10.09 5.43
CA ASN A 74 -7.14 10.98 6.54
C ASN A 74 -6.51 10.22 7.70
N VAL A 75 -5.50 10.81 8.32
CA VAL A 75 -4.81 10.31 9.52
C VAL A 75 -4.88 11.39 10.60
N LEU A 76 -5.22 10.99 11.82
CA LEU A 76 -5.26 11.88 12.99
C LEU A 76 -4.17 11.47 13.98
N PHE A 77 -3.27 12.38 14.32
CA PHE A 77 -2.33 12.16 15.42
C PHE A 77 -2.93 12.70 16.72
N GLY A 78 -3.21 11.79 17.66
CA GLY A 78 -3.99 12.09 18.87
C GLY A 78 -3.42 13.21 19.74
N ALA A 79 -2.09 13.30 19.85
CA ALA A 79 -1.43 14.32 20.67
C ALA A 79 -1.60 15.75 20.12
N SER A 80 -1.51 15.93 18.80
CA SER A 80 -1.63 17.24 18.15
C SER A 80 -3.06 17.58 17.72
N ARG A 81 -3.98 16.60 17.75
CA ARG A 81 -5.33 16.67 17.17
C ARG A 81 -5.35 17.18 15.73
N ARG A 82 -4.24 16.99 15.01
CA ARG A 82 -4.05 17.47 13.64
C ARG A 82 -4.34 16.37 12.65
N TRP A 83 -5.12 16.75 11.65
CA TRP A 83 -5.43 15.90 10.51
C TRP A 83 -4.37 16.04 9.44
N TYR A 84 -3.99 14.90 8.88
CA TYR A 84 -3.07 14.79 7.76
C TYR A 84 -3.76 14.01 6.64
N LYS A 85 -3.57 14.48 5.42
CA LYS A 85 -4.11 13.79 4.24
C LYS A 85 -3.02 12.95 3.60
N ARG A 86 -3.27 11.65 3.39
CA ARG A 86 -2.31 10.76 2.74
C ARG A 86 -2.04 11.18 1.30
N ARG A 87 -0.78 11.08 0.88
CA ARG A 87 -0.30 11.56 -0.41
C ARG A 87 -1.01 10.95 -1.62
N TYR A 88 -1.42 9.68 -1.55
CA TYR A 88 -2.08 9.01 -2.68
C TYR A 88 -3.36 9.73 -3.15
N THR A 89 -4.02 10.47 -2.25
CA THR A 89 -5.30 11.16 -2.50
C THR A 89 -5.19 12.28 -3.54
N ARG A 90 -3.97 12.71 -3.86
CA ARG A 90 -3.66 13.62 -4.98
C ARG A 90 -3.95 12.97 -6.34
N PHE A 91 -3.81 11.65 -6.43
CA PHE A 91 -3.84 10.91 -7.70
C PHE A 91 -5.12 10.11 -7.90
N VAL A 92 -5.66 9.53 -6.83
CA VAL A 92 -6.83 8.64 -6.88
C VAL A 92 -7.68 8.85 -5.63
N ARG A 93 -9.00 8.75 -5.78
CA ARG A 93 -9.97 8.73 -4.69
C ARG A 93 -10.97 7.60 -4.90
N GLY A 94 -11.35 6.91 -3.83
CA GLY A 94 -12.21 5.74 -3.86
C GLY A 94 -11.45 4.43 -3.98
N ALA A 95 -11.79 3.46 -3.13
CA ALA A 95 -11.19 2.11 -3.14
C ALA A 95 -11.43 1.39 -4.48
N SER A 96 -12.60 1.55 -5.09
CA SER A 96 -12.89 0.99 -6.43
C SER A 96 -11.99 1.54 -7.52
N CYS A 97 -11.72 2.86 -7.51
CA CYS A 97 -10.79 3.50 -8.44
C CYS A 97 -9.35 3.02 -8.23
N LEU A 98 -8.95 2.77 -6.98
CA LEU A 98 -7.64 2.19 -6.65
C LEU A 98 -7.52 0.76 -7.22
N CYS A 99 -8.51 -0.10 -7.01
CA CYS A 99 -8.54 -1.45 -7.58
C CYS A 99 -8.53 -1.43 -9.12
N ALA A 100 -9.36 -0.59 -9.74
CA ALA A 100 -9.41 -0.46 -11.20
C ALA A 100 -8.07 0.01 -11.77
N ARG A 101 -7.40 0.96 -11.08
CA ARG A 101 -6.06 1.41 -11.47
C ARG A 101 -5.02 0.31 -11.31
N ALA A 102 -5.08 -0.47 -10.22
CA ALA A 102 -4.14 -1.57 -9.98
C ALA A 102 -4.24 -2.64 -11.06
N LEU A 103 -5.46 -3.12 -11.35
CA LEU A 103 -5.71 -4.10 -12.41
C LEU A 103 -5.32 -3.55 -13.79
N GLY A 104 -5.71 -2.30 -14.09
CA GLY A 104 -5.41 -1.68 -15.39
C GLY A 104 -3.93 -1.33 -15.62
N ARG A 105 -3.10 -1.28 -14.57
CA ARG A 105 -1.67 -0.94 -14.66
C ARG A 105 -0.73 -2.06 -14.25
N ARG A 106 -1.23 -3.21 -13.80
CA ARG A 106 -0.45 -4.36 -13.31
C ARG A 106 0.72 -4.69 -14.23
N ALA A 107 0.46 -4.94 -15.51
CA ALA A 107 1.51 -5.29 -16.47
C ALA A 107 2.58 -4.20 -16.64
N GLN A 108 2.19 -2.91 -16.57
CA GLN A 108 3.14 -1.81 -16.59
C GLN A 108 4.01 -1.81 -15.32
N TRP A 109 3.41 -2.08 -14.16
CA TRP A 109 4.12 -2.11 -12.88
C TRP A 109 5.06 -3.30 -12.75
N GLU A 110 4.63 -4.50 -13.17
CA GLU A 110 5.50 -5.69 -13.23
C GLU A 110 6.72 -5.43 -14.11
N LYS A 111 6.51 -4.88 -15.31
CA LYS A 111 7.62 -4.50 -16.19
C LYS A 111 8.58 -3.50 -15.55
N ALA A 112 8.07 -2.49 -14.86
CA ALA A 112 8.90 -1.50 -14.17
C ALA A 112 9.67 -2.12 -12.99
N LEU A 113 9.08 -3.08 -12.29
CA LEU A 113 9.75 -3.86 -11.23
C LEU A 113 10.88 -4.70 -11.82
N ASP A 114 10.63 -5.42 -12.92
CA ASP A 114 11.65 -6.21 -13.62
C ASP A 114 12.81 -5.32 -14.10
N GLU A 115 12.52 -4.19 -14.76
CA GLU A 115 13.54 -3.26 -15.24
C GLU A 115 14.44 -2.74 -14.10
N TRP A 116 13.89 -2.54 -12.90
CA TRP A 116 14.64 -2.13 -11.73
C TRP A 116 15.43 -3.27 -11.07
N GLN A 117 14.85 -4.48 -10.95
CA GLN A 117 15.48 -5.59 -10.23
C GLN A 117 16.50 -6.36 -11.06
N MET A 118 16.23 -6.58 -12.34
CA MET A 118 17.00 -7.48 -13.21
C MET A 118 18.50 -7.13 -13.32
N PRO A 119 18.93 -5.86 -13.35
CA PRO A 119 20.35 -5.53 -13.37
C PRO A 119 21.13 -6.07 -12.15
N ILE A 120 20.49 -6.13 -10.98
CA ILE A 120 21.08 -6.68 -9.76
C ILE A 120 20.96 -8.21 -9.76
N LEU A 121 19.78 -8.74 -10.12
CA LEU A 121 19.53 -10.19 -10.13
C LEU A 121 20.41 -10.95 -11.13
N HIS A 122 20.66 -10.39 -12.30
CA HIS A 122 21.51 -11.00 -13.32
C HIS A 122 23.00 -10.78 -13.10
N ASN A 123 23.41 -9.99 -12.11
CA ASN A 123 24.82 -9.78 -11.84
C ASN A 123 25.47 -11.05 -11.27
N PRO A 124 26.39 -11.72 -11.98
CA PRO A 124 27.01 -12.96 -11.52
C PRO A 124 28.04 -12.74 -10.41
N GLN A 125 28.47 -11.49 -10.17
CA GLN A 125 29.43 -11.15 -9.12
C GLN A 125 28.76 -11.00 -7.74
N LEU A 126 27.43 -10.91 -7.70
CA LEU A 126 26.68 -10.79 -6.45
C LEU A 126 26.19 -12.16 -5.99
N PRO A 127 26.49 -12.57 -4.74
CA PRO A 127 25.93 -13.79 -4.16
C PRO A 127 24.40 -13.74 -4.05
N GLU A 128 23.73 -14.89 -4.16
CA GLU A 128 22.27 -14.99 -4.07
C GLU A 128 21.70 -14.48 -2.74
N TRP A 129 22.39 -14.75 -1.62
CA TRP A 129 21.96 -14.25 -0.31
C TRP A 129 21.95 -12.71 -0.26
N TYR A 130 22.88 -12.05 -0.96
CA TYR A 130 22.98 -10.59 -0.99
C TYR A 130 21.87 -9.99 -1.83
N LYS A 131 21.56 -10.60 -2.98
CA LYS A 131 20.40 -10.22 -3.81
C LYS A 131 19.09 -10.34 -3.03
N SER A 132 18.93 -11.41 -2.26
CA SER A 132 17.77 -11.57 -1.37
C SER A 132 17.71 -10.45 -0.34
N ALA A 133 18.80 -10.19 0.39
CA ALA A 133 18.83 -9.18 1.44
C ALA A 133 18.56 -7.76 0.90
N ILE A 134 19.24 -7.34 -0.17
CA ILE A 134 19.12 -5.95 -0.67
C ILE A 134 17.71 -5.60 -1.13
N PHE A 135 16.92 -6.57 -1.60
CA PHE A 135 15.53 -6.35 -1.97
C PHE A 135 14.58 -6.52 -0.78
N ASN A 136 14.76 -7.56 0.03
CA ASN A 136 13.82 -7.86 1.11
C ASN A 136 13.91 -6.84 2.24
N GLU A 137 15.09 -6.29 2.56
CA GLU A 137 15.24 -5.25 3.59
C GLU A 137 14.50 -3.95 3.24
N LEU A 138 14.16 -3.72 1.95
CA LEU A 138 13.35 -2.57 1.54
C LEU A 138 11.90 -2.64 2.03
N TYR A 139 11.44 -3.78 2.59
CA TYR A 139 10.10 -3.90 3.18
C TYR A 139 9.83 -2.80 4.22
N PHE A 140 10.86 -2.38 4.94
CA PHE A 140 10.76 -1.36 5.99
C PHE A 140 10.33 0.01 5.43
N MET A 141 10.57 0.29 4.15
CA MET A 141 10.07 1.51 3.50
C MET A 141 8.55 1.58 3.45
N THR A 142 7.87 0.44 3.51
CA THR A 142 6.41 0.36 3.55
C THR A 142 5.87 0.01 4.94
N ASP A 143 6.59 -0.84 5.68
CA ASP A 143 6.12 -1.39 6.96
C ASP A 143 6.71 -0.68 8.19
N GLY A 144 7.74 0.15 8.03
CA GLY A 144 8.38 0.92 9.11
C GLY A 144 7.55 2.11 9.62
N GLY A 145 6.22 1.99 9.62
CA GLY A 145 5.31 3.07 10.01
C GLY A 145 5.35 4.29 9.10
N SER A 146 5.62 4.09 7.80
CA SER A 146 5.81 5.17 6.83
C SER A 146 4.62 6.11 6.72
N LEU A 147 4.93 7.40 6.80
CA LEU A 147 4.04 8.53 6.72
C LEU A 147 4.35 9.31 5.45
N TRP A 148 3.38 9.40 4.54
CA TRP A 148 3.53 10.23 3.35
C TRP A 148 2.29 11.07 3.16
N PHE A 149 2.43 12.37 3.35
CA PHE A 149 1.30 13.30 3.43
C PHE A 149 1.33 14.34 2.32
N GLU A 150 0.14 14.72 1.87
CA GLU A 150 -0.06 15.90 1.03
C GLU A 150 0.20 17.15 1.87
N TYR A 151 0.90 18.12 1.28
CA TYR A 151 1.13 19.40 1.94
C TYR A 151 -0.19 20.16 2.09
N ASP A 152 -0.35 20.80 3.23
CA ASP A 152 -1.51 21.62 3.57
C ASP A 152 -1.00 23.00 3.99
N ASP A 153 -1.55 24.04 3.35
CA ASP A 153 -1.12 25.42 3.56
C ASP A 153 -1.37 25.90 5.00
N ASP A 154 -2.32 25.30 5.73
CA ASP A 154 -2.54 25.61 7.15
C ASP A 154 -1.36 25.19 8.03
N TRP A 155 -0.51 24.27 7.56
CA TRP A 155 0.66 23.81 8.31
C TRP A 155 1.71 24.90 8.43
N ALA A 156 1.89 25.73 7.40
CA ALA A 156 2.84 26.85 7.43
C ALA A 156 2.49 27.91 8.48
N LYS A 157 1.22 28.00 8.90
CA LYS A 157 0.79 28.92 9.96
C LYS A 157 1.36 28.51 11.32
N ASN A 158 1.52 27.21 11.53
CA ASN A 158 1.95 26.64 12.81
C ASN A 158 3.43 26.18 12.79
N GLU A 159 3.98 25.89 11.62
CA GLU A 159 5.35 25.42 11.43
C GLU A 159 6.21 26.52 10.79
N THR A 160 6.37 27.63 11.51
CA THR A 160 7.08 28.84 11.04
C THR A 160 8.56 28.62 10.78
N GLN A 161 9.13 27.53 11.30
CA GLN A 161 10.50 27.13 11.01
C GLN A 161 10.70 26.71 9.54
N LEU A 162 9.67 26.23 8.84
CA LEU A 162 9.82 25.72 7.48
C LEU A 162 10.21 26.83 6.50
N SER A 163 11.29 26.61 5.75
CA SER A 163 11.72 27.53 4.69
C SER A 163 10.76 27.50 3.49
N ASP A 164 10.76 28.55 2.65
CA ASP A 164 10.02 28.53 1.38
C ASP A 164 10.47 27.39 0.47
N TYR A 165 11.77 27.08 0.48
CA TYR A 165 12.33 25.95 -0.24
C TYR A 165 11.71 24.62 0.22
N THR A 166 11.70 24.36 1.54
CA THR A 166 11.12 23.17 2.16
C THR A 166 9.63 23.04 1.84
N LYS A 167 8.87 24.14 1.96
CA LYS A 167 7.43 24.16 1.64
C LYS A 167 7.18 23.83 0.17
N ASN A 168 7.98 24.36 -0.75
CA ASN A 168 7.86 24.08 -2.18
C ASN A 168 8.16 22.61 -2.50
N LEU A 169 9.19 22.02 -1.88
CA LEU A 169 9.46 20.59 -1.99
C LEU A 169 8.29 19.75 -1.48
N MET A 170 7.76 20.05 -0.29
CA MET A 170 6.62 19.32 0.27
C MET A 170 5.36 19.46 -0.61
N LYS A 171 5.10 20.62 -1.21
CA LYS A 171 4.00 20.80 -2.18
C LYS A 171 4.20 19.91 -3.42
N GLN A 172 5.42 19.77 -3.88
CA GLN A 172 5.74 19.00 -5.09
C GLN A 172 5.78 17.50 -4.85
N TYR A 173 6.38 17.05 -3.74
CA TYR A 173 6.70 15.64 -3.50
C TYR A 173 5.98 15.03 -2.28
N GLY A 174 5.31 15.84 -1.47
CA GLY A 174 4.70 15.42 -0.21
C GLY A 174 5.71 15.43 0.94
N ARG A 175 5.22 15.50 2.19
CA ARG A 175 6.05 15.38 3.39
C ARG A 175 6.16 13.92 3.78
N PHE A 176 7.38 13.42 3.94
CA PHE A 176 7.65 12.02 4.23
C PHE A 176 8.31 11.85 5.60
N GLY A 177 7.96 10.77 6.27
CA GLY A 177 8.73 10.27 7.38
C GLY A 177 8.45 8.79 7.64
N TYR A 178 9.27 8.17 8.45
CA TYR A 178 9.12 6.78 8.86
C TYR A 178 9.64 6.62 10.28
N LEU A 179 9.22 5.56 10.94
CA LEU A 179 9.63 5.29 12.32
C LEU A 179 11.03 4.71 12.35
N GLU A 180 11.77 5.02 13.41
CA GLU A 180 13.00 4.32 13.73
C GLU A 180 12.75 2.82 13.94
N SER A 181 11.69 2.47 14.68
CA SER A 181 11.23 1.09 14.90
C SER A 181 9.79 1.09 15.43
N TRP A 182 9.23 -0.11 15.63
CA TRP A 182 7.90 -0.25 16.24
C TRP A 182 7.90 -0.01 17.75
N GLU A 183 9.05 -0.27 18.39
CA GLU A 183 9.34 -0.01 19.80
C GLU A 183 9.57 1.49 20.05
N TYR A 184 10.35 2.13 19.18
CA TYR A 184 10.65 3.56 19.25
C TYR A 184 9.92 4.32 18.15
N ARG A 185 8.74 4.85 18.51
CA ARG A 185 7.86 5.62 17.61
C ARG A 185 8.36 7.05 17.37
N MET A 186 9.65 7.20 17.10
CA MET A 186 10.30 8.44 16.73
C MET A 186 10.37 8.51 15.21
N VAL A 187 9.91 9.62 14.65
CA VAL A 187 9.85 9.83 13.19
C VAL A 187 11.15 10.44 12.71
N ASN A 188 11.77 9.84 11.70
CA ASN A 188 13.01 10.30 11.08
C ASN A 188 14.13 10.55 12.11
N THR A 189 14.34 9.65 13.08
CA THR A 189 15.47 9.72 14.01
C THR A 189 16.76 9.86 13.21
N TYR A 190 17.42 11.03 13.28
CA TYR A 190 18.37 11.44 12.25
C TYR A 190 19.70 10.67 12.31
N ASP A 191 20.17 10.36 13.51
CA ASP A 191 21.36 9.52 13.73
C ASP A 191 21.17 8.09 13.18
N VAL A 192 19.95 7.56 13.21
CA VAL A 192 19.60 6.28 12.58
C VAL A 192 19.37 6.45 11.08
N HIS A 193 18.68 7.52 10.67
CA HIS A 193 18.44 7.88 9.27
C HIS A 193 19.75 8.00 8.49
N PHE A 194 20.83 8.47 9.11
CA PHE A 194 22.17 8.49 8.50
C PHE A 194 22.58 7.15 7.89
N TYR A 195 22.26 6.02 8.53
CA TYR A 195 22.56 4.68 8.03
C TYR A 195 21.49 4.14 7.08
N ALA A 196 20.22 4.47 7.35
CA ALA A 196 19.08 3.94 6.60
C ALA A 196 18.75 4.73 5.31
N SER A 197 19.25 5.96 5.16
CA SER A 197 18.89 6.87 4.07
C SER A 197 19.38 6.42 2.70
N PHE A 198 20.37 5.53 2.62
CA PHE A 198 20.93 5.07 1.34
C PHE A 198 19.86 4.58 0.36
N ALA A 199 18.88 3.81 0.83
CA ALA A 199 17.78 3.33 0.00
C ALA A 199 16.92 4.48 -0.51
N ILE A 200 16.58 5.44 0.36
CA ILE A 200 15.73 6.60 0.01
C ILE A 200 16.47 7.52 -0.95
N ALA A 201 17.73 7.85 -0.65
CA ALA A 201 18.57 8.72 -1.47
C ALA A 201 18.77 8.16 -2.89
N GLN A 202 18.94 6.84 -3.03
CA GLN A 202 19.16 6.21 -4.33
C GLN A 202 17.85 5.98 -5.10
N LEU A 203 16.80 5.51 -4.44
CA LEU A 203 15.57 5.07 -5.11
C LEU A 203 14.50 6.18 -5.20
N TRP A 204 14.45 7.08 -4.20
CA TRP A 204 13.48 8.18 -4.12
C TRP A 204 14.15 9.51 -3.70
N PRO A 205 15.11 10.03 -4.49
CA PRO A 205 15.92 11.19 -4.11
C PRO A 205 15.11 12.44 -3.76
N HIS A 206 13.95 12.64 -4.39
CA HIS A 206 13.08 13.78 -4.08
C HIS A 206 12.40 13.67 -2.70
N ILE A 207 12.14 12.44 -2.24
CA ILE A 207 11.66 12.18 -0.88
C ILE A 207 12.78 12.49 0.10
N GLU A 208 13.99 11.99 -0.16
CA GLU A 208 15.19 12.27 0.65
C GLU A 208 15.45 13.78 0.76
N LEU A 209 15.44 14.51 -0.36
CA LEU A 209 15.59 15.96 -0.38
C LEU A 209 14.56 16.67 0.50
N THR A 210 13.32 16.16 0.53
CA THR A 210 12.27 16.73 1.38
C THR A 210 12.62 16.52 2.85
N VAL A 211 13.05 15.32 3.26
CA VAL A 211 13.49 15.01 4.63
C VAL A 211 14.67 15.90 5.04
N GLN A 212 15.72 15.97 4.21
CA GLN A 212 16.91 16.78 4.47
C GLN A 212 16.58 18.28 4.57
N SER A 213 15.71 18.79 3.70
CA SER A 213 15.29 20.20 3.74
C SER A 213 14.53 20.55 5.02
N GLU A 214 13.90 19.59 5.68
CA GLU A 214 13.24 19.79 6.97
C GLU A 214 14.27 19.89 8.11
N PHE A 215 15.33 19.07 8.08
CA PHE A 215 16.43 19.13 9.05
C PHE A 215 17.37 20.33 8.89
N SER A 216 17.48 20.89 7.68
CA SER A 216 18.44 21.96 7.33
C SER A 216 18.38 23.25 8.16
N LYS A 217 17.34 23.44 8.97
CA LYS A 217 17.17 24.60 9.85
C LYS A 217 17.28 24.29 11.34
N TYR A 218 17.44 23.02 11.70
CA TYR A 218 17.64 22.60 13.09
C TYR A 218 19.11 22.56 13.49
N PHE A 219 20.02 22.77 12.52
CA PHE A 219 21.47 22.92 12.66
C PHE A 219 21.91 24.25 12.04
#